data_AF-A0A6J4SD92-F1
#
_entry.id   AF-A0A6J4SD92-F1
#
_cell.length_a   1.000
_cell.length_b   1.000
_cell.length_c   1.000
_cell.angle_alpha   90.00
_cell.angle_beta   90.00
_cell.angle_gamma   90.00
#
_symmetry.space_group_name_H-M   'P 1'
#
loop_
_entity.id
_entity.type
_entity.pdbx_description
1 polymer ?
#
loop_
_entity_poly.entity_id
_entity_poly.type
_entity_poly.pdbx_seq_one_letter_code
_entity_poly.pdbx_strand_id
1 'polypeptide(L)'
;MLTVAPDQNRSGVGRSISFGRPLHVEERKMADGEMGYACSGTPVDCVRLVALGLMDFEPDLVVAGINHGENLGDDITYSGTVAGAMEGIVIGVPGIAVSLSIDRPWHESAEEITPMNGDLHFE
;
A
#
# COMPACT_ATOMS: atom_id res chain seq x y z
N MET A 1 13.32 9.93 -10.20
CA MET A 1 12.22 9.47 -9.32
C MET A 1 12.86 8.86 -8.08
N LEU A 2 12.26 9.01 -6.90
CA LEU A 2 12.70 8.30 -5.70
C LEU A 2 11.78 7.13 -5.45
N THR A 3 12.35 5.94 -5.27
CA THR A 3 11.58 4.75 -4.87
C THR A 3 11.97 4.35 -3.45
N VAL A 4 11.00 4.35 -2.54
CA VAL A 4 11.12 3.77 -1.20
C VAL A 4 10.01 2.74 -1.06
N ALA A 5 10.38 1.49 -0.81
CA ALA A 5 9.42 0.39 -0.70
C ALA A 5 9.75 -0.51 0.50
N PRO A 6 8.76 -1.25 1.04
CA PRO A 6 9.03 -2.25 2.06
C PRO A 6 10.04 -3.31 1.56
N ASP A 7 10.90 -3.77 2.47
CA ASP A 7 11.92 -4.80 2.21
C ASP A 7 11.34 -6.19 1.92
N GLN A 8 10.07 -6.40 2.28
CA GLN A 8 9.32 -7.64 2.15
C GLN A 8 7.88 -7.34 1.75
N ASN A 9 7.16 -8.36 1.28
CA ASN A 9 5.74 -8.20 0.98
C ASN A 9 4.95 -7.83 2.26
N ARG A 10 4.22 -6.72 2.21
CA ARG A 10 3.38 -6.18 3.29
C ARG A 10 1.90 -6.06 2.86
N SER A 11 1.40 -6.92 1.99
CA SER A 11 -0.03 -6.93 1.66
C SER A 11 -0.89 -7.15 2.91
N GLY A 12 -2.01 -6.41 3.01
CA GLY A 12 -2.97 -6.54 4.11
C GLY A 12 -2.56 -5.86 5.43
N VAL A 13 -1.43 -5.14 5.48
CA VAL A 13 -1.01 -4.41 6.71
C VAL A 13 -1.84 -3.15 6.98
N GLY A 14 -2.77 -2.77 6.10
CA GLY A 14 -3.58 -1.57 6.23
C GLY A 14 -2.76 -0.29 6.41
N ARG A 15 -3.28 0.61 7.24
CA ARG A 15 -2.66 1.89 7.59
C ARG A 15 -1.74 1.79 8.82
N SER A 16 -1.03 0.68 8.96
CA SER A 16 -0.14 0.49 10.11
C SER A 16 1.12 1.36 10.00
N ILE A 17 1.57 1.86 11.15
CA ILE A 17 2.81 2.60 11.34
C ILE A 17 3.66 1.82 12.34
N SER A 18 4.96 1.67 12.07
CA SER A 18 5.86 0.96 12.98
C SER A 18 6.20 1.83 14.18
N PHE A 19 5.73 1.45 15.37
CA PHE A 19 6.13 2.03 16.65
C PHE A 19 6.96 1.05 17.48
N GLY A 20 7.89 1.56 18.30
CA GLY A 20 8.60 0.76 19.29
C GLY A 20 9.82 -0.02 18.79
N ARG A 21 10.20 0.11 17.52
CA ARG A 21 11.48 -0.36 16.98
C ARG A 21 12.06 0.62 15.96
N PRO A 22 13.39 0.74 15.84
CA PRO A 22 14.01 1.53 14.78
C PRO A 22 13.65 0.97 13.40
N LEU A 23 13.37 1.87 12.45
CA LEU A 23 13.27 1.54 11.04
C LEU A 23 14.66 1.53 10.41
N HIS A 24 14.93 0.52 9.60
CA HIS A 24 16.16 0.41 8.82
C HIS A 24 15.83 0.69 7.35
N VAL A 25 16.74 1.40 6.69
CA VAL A 25 16.65 1.73 5.27
C VAL A 25 17.96 1.32 4.61
N GLU A 26 17.88 0.57 3.51
CA GLU A 26 19.03 0.12 2.75
C GLU A 26 18.88 0.47 1.28
N GLU A 27 19.95 0.96 0.66
CA GLU A 27 20.00 1.14 -0.78
C GLU A 27 19.99 -0.20 -1.51
N ARG A 28 19.20 -0.27 -2.58
CA ARG A 28 19.03 -1.46 -3.42
C ARG A 28 18.93 -1.05 -4.88
N LYS A 29 19.59 -1.84 -5.73
CA LYS A 29 19.45 -1.71 -7.17
C LYS A 29 18.16 -2.40 -7.63
N MET A 30 17.30 -1.65 -8.31
CA MET A 30 16.04 -2.12 -8.84
C MET A 30 16.23 -2.89 -10.16
N ALA A 31 15.17 -3.57 -10.62
CA ALA A 31 15.21 -4.42 -11.82
C ALA A 31 15.50 -3.63 -13.12
N ASP A 32 15.09 -2.37 -13.16
CA ASP A 32 15.38 -1.42 -14.25
C ASP A 32 16.79 -0.81 -14.17
N GLY A 33 17.54 -1.13 -13.11
CA GLY A 33 18.90 -0.65 -12.88
C GLY A 33 18.99 0.67 -12.10
N GLU A 34 17.86 1.31 -11.76
CA GLU A 34 17.83 2.49 -10.91
C GLU A 34 18.13 2.15 -9.43
N MET A 35 18.50 3.16 -8.66
CA MET A 35 18.68 3.01 -7.21
C MET A 35 17.37 3.33 -6.48
N GLY A 36 16.99 2.46 -5.56
CA GLY A 36 15.87 2.65 -4.64
C GLY A 36 16.26 2.30 -3.21
N TYR A 37 15.33 2.50 -2.29
CA TYR A 37 15.50 2.26 -0.87
C TYR A 37 14.52 1.20 -0.38
N ALA A 38 15.06 0.15 0.24
CA ALA A 38 14.27 -0.87 0.93
C ALA A 38 14.13 -0.47 2.41
N CYS A 39 12.90 -0.38 2.91
CA CYS A 39 12.57 -0.01 4.28
C CYS A 39 12.03 -1.22 5.06
N SER A 40 12.47 -1.41 6.30
CA SER A 40 11.98 -2.48 7.18
C SER A 40 10.55 -2.28 7.71
N GLY A 41 9.89 -1.19 7.32
CA GLY A 41 8.58 -0.74 7.80
C GLY A 41 7.41 -1.13 6.89
N THR A 42 6.32 -0.40 7.04
CA THR A 42 5.09 -0.51 6.23
C THR A 42 5.15 0.45 5.03
N PRO A 43 4.19 0.38 4.09
CA PRO A 43 4.08 1.39 3.03
C PRO A 43 3.91 2.82 3.56
N VAL A 44 3.24 2.99 4.70
CA VAL A 44 3.08 4.29 5.38
C VAL A 44 4.43 4.78 5.90
N ASP A 45 5.19 3.90 6.57
CA ASP A 45 6.53 4.22 7.07
C ASP A 45 7.46 4.67 5.94
N CYS A 46 7.38 4.05 4.76
CA CYS A 46 8.20 4.40 3.59
C CYS A 46 7.98 5.87 3.16
N VAL A 47 6.74 6.33 3.13
CA VAL A 47 6.40 7.72 2.80
C VAL A 47 6.81 8.65 3.94
N ARG A 48 6.50 8.27 5.17
CA ARG A 48 6.81 9.09 6.35
C ARG A 48 8.31 9.32 6.52
N LEU A 49 9.15 8.33 6.22
CA LEU A 49 10.61 8.47 6.31
C LEU A 49 11.15 9.56 5.39
N VAL A 50 10.60 9.71 4.18
CA VAL A 50 10.97 10.81 3.27
C VAL A 50 10.67 12.17 3.91
N ALA A 51 9.46 12.33 4.47
CA ALA A 51 9.07 13.55 5.17
C ALA A 51 9.88 13.83 6.46
N LEU A 52 10.44 12.79 7.08
CA LEU A 52 11.28 12.91 8.28
C LEU A 52 12.76 13.15 7.97
N GLY A 53 13.12 13.40 6.72
CA GLY A 53 14.48 13.78 6.32
C GLY A 53 15.34 12.60 5.87
N LEU A 54 14.75 11.51 5.37
CA LEU A 54 15.51 10.48 4.65
C LEU A 54 16.25 11.10 3.44
N MET A 55 15.68 12.15 2.83
CA MET A 55 16.26 12.85 1.68
C MET A 55 16.14 14.37 1.86
N ASP A 56 17.11 15.12 1.33
CA ASP A 56 17.14 16.60 1.33
C ASP A 56 16.25 17.21 0.21
N PHE A 57 15.05 16.67 0.00
CA PHE A 57 14.05 17.29 -0.89
C PHE A 57 12.62 16.98 -0.43
N GLU A 58 11.69 17.86 -0.76
CA GLU A 58 10.26 17.68 -0.52
C GLU A 58 9.58 17.12 -1.79
N PRO A 59 8.86 16.00 -1.72
CA PRO A 59 8.19 15.44 -2.89
C PRO A 59 6.95 16.26 -3.28
N ASP A 60 6.77 16.51 -4.57
CA ASP A 60 5.57 17.18 -5.11
C ASP A 60 4.38 16.21 -5.31
N LEU A 61 4.64 14.90 -5.31
CA LEU A 61 3.64 13.85 -5.54
C LEU A 61 4.10 12.52 -4.91
N VAL A 62 3.19 11.81 -4.26
CA VAL A 62 3.38 10.42 -3.81
C VAL A 62 2.60 9.48 -4.73
N VAL A 63 3.29 8.50 -5.33
CA VAL A 63 2.67 7.43 -6.11
C VAL A 63 2.93 6.10 -5.40
N ALA A 64 1.87 5.43 -4.95
CA ALA A 64 1.94 4.13 -4.31
C ALA A 64 1.41 3.04 -5.27
N GLY A 65 2.25 2.09 -5.66
CA GLY A 65 1.89 1.04 -6.60
C GLY A 65 3.08 0.52 -7.41
N ILE A 66 2.85 -0.29 -8.46
CA ILE A 66 1.54 -0.82 -8.89
C ILE A 66 1.21 -2.07 -8.07
N ASN A 67 0.08 -2.08 -7.37
CA ASN A 67 -0.37 -3.27 -6.63
C ASN A 67 -0.79 -4.39 -7.60
N HIS A 68 -0.45 -5.64 -7.27
CA HIS A 68 -0.89 -6.80 -8.04
C HIS A 68 -2.25 -7.32 -7.51
N GLY A 69 -3.32 -6.87 -8.14
CA GLY A 69 -4.69 -7.02 -7.67
C GLY A 69 -5.30 -5.67 -7.32
N GLU A 70 -6.62 -5.59 -7.48
CA GLU A 70 -7.37 -4.36 -7.22
C GLU A 70 -7.56 -4.05 -5.73
N ASN A 71 -7.84 -2.79 -5.45
CA ASN A 71 -8.25 -2.30 -4.14
C ASN A 71 -9.56 -1.52 -4.35
N LEU A 72 -10.71 -2.20 -4.29
CA LEU A 72 -12.03 -1.65 -4.61
C LEU A 72 -12.96 -1.72 -3.40
N GLY A 73 -13.93 -0.81 -3.32
CA GLY A 73 -14.92 -0.80 -2.24
C GLY A 73 -14.26 -0.72 -0.86
N ASP A 74 -14.66 -1.61 0.05
CA ASP A 74 -14.17 -1.61 1.44
C ASP A 74 -12.71 -2.05 1.57
N ASP A 75 -12.15 -2.70 0.55
CA ASP A 75 -10.77 -3.22 0.53
C ASP A 75 -9.73 -2.12 0.68
N ILE A 76 -10.09 -0.89 0.29
CA ILE A 76 -9.26 0.29 0.45
C ILE A 76 -8.84 0.53 1.91
N THR A 77 -9.65 0.10 2.88
CA THR A 77 -9.45 0.38 4.31
C THR A 77 -8.24 -0.35 4.87
N TYR A 78 -7.93 -1.53 4.34
CA TYR A 78 -6.80 -2.37 4.75
C TYR A 78 -5.72 -2.51 3.67
N SER A 79 -5.81 -1.71 2.61
CA SER A 79 -4.81 -1.64 1.55
C SER A 79 -3.58 -0.82 1.95
N GLY A 80 -2.41 -1.46 1.94
CA GLY A 80 -1.13 -0.76 2.12
C GLY A 80 -0.81 0.22 0.97
N THR A 81 -1.27 -0.08 -0.25
CA THR A 81 -1.11 0.80 -1.41
C THR A 81 -1.90 2.09 -1.23
N VAL A 82 -3.17 1.98 -0.85
CA VAL A 82 -4.01 3.16 -0.56
C VAL A 82 -3.48 3.90 0.66
N ALA A 83 -3.05 3.19 1.70
CA ALA A 83 -2.46 3.79 2.90
C ALA A 83 -1.23 4.65 2.59
N GLY A 84 -0.32 4.20 1.72
CA GLY A 84 0.84 4.97 1.30
C GLY A 84 0.47 6.27 0.57
N ALA A 85 -0.51 6.21 -0.34
CA ALA A 85 -1.00 7.41 -1.02
C ALA A 85 -1.70 8.38 -0.04
N MET A 86 -2.50 7.87 0.89
CA MET A 86 -3.14 8.67 1.95
C MET A 86 -2.11 9.35 2.84
N GLU A 87 -0.99 8.68 3.13
CA GLU A 87 0.07 9.27 3.93
C GLU A 87 0.72 10.49 3.26
N GLY A 88 0.84 10.48 1.93
CA GLY A 88 1.20 11.66 1.15
C GLY A 88 0.31 12.85 1.51
N ILE A 89 -1.01 12.65 1.52
CA ILE A 89 -1.98 13.70 1.85
C ILE A 89 -1.79 14.19 3.29
N VAL A 90 -1.50 13.30 4.23
CA VAL A 90 -1.24 13.64 5.64
C VAL A 90 -0.01 14.54 5.79
N ILE A 91 1.00 14.38 4.94
CA ILE A 91 2.19 15.24 4.92
C ILE A 91 2.05 16.46 4.00
N GLY A 92 0.85 16.72 3.45
CA GLY A 92 0.57 17.89 2.61
C GLY A 92 0.90 17.71 1.12
N VAL A 93 1.18 16.48 0.68
CA VAL A 93 1.57 16.14 -0.69
C VAL A 93 0.45 15.38 -1.39
N PRO A 94 0.07 15.71 -2.64
CA PRO A 94 -0.90 14.91 -3.39
C PRO A 94 -0.49 13.43 -3.48
N GLY A 95 -1.47 12.52 -3.36
CA GLY A 95 -1.23 11.07 -3.35
C GLY A 95 -2.06 10.31 -4.39
N ILE A 96 -1.44 9.38 -5.11
CA ILE A 96 -2.09 8.48 -6.07
C ILE A 96 -1.78 7.03 -5.68
N ALA A 97 -2.82 6.20 -5.56
CA ALA A 97 -2.70 4.75 -5.42
C ALA A 97 -3.03 4.08 -6.77
N VAL A 98 -2.13 3.22 -7.26
CA VAL A 98 -2.29 2.51 -8.54
C VAL A 98 -2.30 1.01 -8.29
N SER A 99 -3.32 0.34 -8.82
CA SER A 99 -3.52 -1.11 -8.70
C SER A 99 -3.83 -1.71 -10.06
N LEU A 100 -3.23 -2.85 -10.38
CA LEU A 100 -3.51 -3.61 -11.58
C LEU A 100 -4.66 -4.58 -11.29
N SER A 101 -5.81 -4.39 -11.95
CA SER A 101 -6.87 -5.40 -11.94
C SER A 101 -6.38 -6.64 -12.68
N ILE A 102 -6.58 -7.79 -12.06
CA ILE A 102 -6.14 -9.09 -12.56
C ILE A 102 -7.37 -9.99 -12.61
N ASP A 103 -7.44 -10.81 -13.65
CA ASP A 103 -8.51 -11.78 -13.79
C ASP A 103 -8.35 -12.84 -12.69
N ARG A 104 -9.19 -12.81 -11.65
CA ARG A 104 -9.19 -13.86 -10.61
C ARG A 104 -10.36 -14.80 -10.86
N PRO A 105 -10.16 -16.13 -10.79
CA PRO A 105 -11.21 -17.12 -11.02
C PRO A 105 -12.41 -17.02 -10.05
N TRP A 106 -12.30 -16.24 -8.97
CA TRP A 106 -13.38 -16.03 -8.00
C TRP A 106 -14.31 -14.86 -8.33
N HIS A 107 -13.95 -13.96 -9.27
CA HIS A 107 -14.83 -12.86 -9.68
C HIS A 107 -16.05 -13.36 -10.46
N GLU A 108 -15.89 -14.42 -11.26
CA GLU A 108 -17.01 -15.07 -11.95
C GLU A 108 -17.98 -15.75 -10.96
N SER A 109 -17.47 -16.28 -9.85
CA SER A 109 -18.29 -16.96 -8.83
C SER A 109 -19.02 -16.00 -7.88
N ALA A 110 -18.57 -14.74 -7.76
CA ALA A 110 -19.20 -13.76 -6.88
C ALA A 110 -20.53 -13.23 -7.43
N GLU A 111 -20.71 -13.19 -8.75
CA GLU A 111 -22.01 -12.93 -9.38
C GLU A 111 -22.99 -14.11 -9.16
N GLU A 112 -22.48 -15.29 -8.80
CA GLU A 112 -23.25 -16.51 -8.52
C GLU A 112 -23.51 -16.76 -7.02
N ILE A 113 -23.13 -15.82 -6.15
CA ILE A 113 -23.56 -15.86 -4.74
C ILE A 113 -25.04 -15.48 -4.70
N THR A 114 -25.88 -16.51 -4.82
CA THR A 114 -27.32 -16.47 -4.55
C THR A 114 -27.54 -15.71 -3.23
N PRO A 115 -28.42 -14.70 -3.18
CA PRO A 115 -28.74 -14.04 -1.92
C PRO A 115 -29.17 -15.13 -0.93
N MET A 116 -28.55 -15.17 0.26
CA MET A 116 -29.06 -15.98 1.35
C MET A 116 -30.43 -15.44 1.73
N ASN A 117 -31.46 -15.93 1.05
CA ASN A 117 -32.85 -15.76 1.44
C ASN A 117 -33.00 -16.31 2.85
N GLY A 118 -33.65 -15.50 3.68
CA GLY A 118 -33.69 -15.66 5.13
C GLY A 118 -34.14 -17.04 5.59
N ASP A 119 -33.44 -17.51 6.62
CA ASP A 119 -33.96 -18.30 7.74
C ASP A 119 -32.78 -18.59 8.69
N LEU A 120 -32.27 -17.53 9.35
CA LEU A 120 -31.47 -17.70 10.56
C LEU A 120 -32.44 -17.61 11.74
N HIS A 121 -33.13 -18.72 12.00
CA HIS A 121 -33.71 -18.97 13.30
C HIS A 121 -32.57 -19.12 14.32
N PHE A 122 -32.45 -18.14 15.20
CA PHE A 122 -31.67 -18.26 16.42
C PHE A 122 -32.51 -19.07 17.42
N GLU A 123 -32.13 -20.33 17.65
CA GLU A 123 -32.41 -21.05 18.90
C GLU A 123 -31.13 -21.14 19.73
#